data_AF-D5P387-F1
#
_entry.id   AF-D5P387-F1
#
_cell.length_a   1.000
_cell.length_b   1.000
_cell.length_c   1.000
_cell.angle_alpha   90.00
_cell.angle_beta   90.00
_cell.angle_gamma   90.00
#
_symmetry.space_group_name_H-M   'P 1'
#
loop_
_entity.id
_entity.type
_entity.pdbx_description
1 polymer ?
#
loop_
_entity_poly.entity_id
_entity_poly.type
_entity_poly.pdbx_seq_one_letter_code
_entity_poly.pdbx_strand_id
1 'polypeptide(L)'
;MPSEQAPPPPKSAPGWYPDPAGVGHGLQRYFDGTNWTTEWAFSTDPPKERTSGKAALALAALGALALLVILGKSWVFDQRKDVSPAPGSSATAAPATPAEAAPATPAGPKKPDGVTFTTSPGPNGEVVDARFAIRDNYTEQLIKDGARTDTIDILRYARATYPDAAAVNVQGTFPMTDPYGNTATHVAIDLTYSRATLDKINFDGITKASIWEIRDSGTVLPAFQP
;
A
#
# COMPACT_ATOMS: atom_id res chain seq x y z
N MET A 1 48.84 33.67 34.78
CA MET A 1 47.39 33.58 34.50
C MET A 1 47.00 32.12 34.57
N PRO A 2 45.91 31.73 35.26
CA PRO A 2 45.27 30.45 35.01
C PRO A 2 44.64 30.48 33.61
N SER A 3 44.68 29.37 32.87
CA SER A 3 43.99 29.26 31.59
C SER A 3 42.50 29.05 31.83
N GLU A 4 41.67 30.00 31.39
CA GLU A 4 40.22 29.88 31.49
C GLU A 4 39.74 28.80 30.51
N GLN A 5 39.32 27.65 31.05
CA GLN A 5 38.92 26.51 30.24
C GLN A 5 37.51 26.74 29.70
N ALA A 6 37.39 26.89 28.38
CA ALA A 6 36.12 27.11 27.70
C ALA A 6 35.09 26.01 28.07
N PRO A 7 33.81 26.37 28.25
CA PRO A 7 32.78 25.41 28.58
C PRO A 7 32.67 24.32 27.51
N PRO A 8 32.35 23.07 27.88
CA PRO A 8 32.17 21.99 26.90
C PRO A 8 31.03 22.35 25.93
N PRO A 9 31.11 21.91 24.66
CA PRO A 9 30.06 22.17 23.69
C PRO A 9 28.71 21.62 24.19
N PRO A 10 27.58 22.30 23.89
CA PRO A 10 26.27 21.83 24.31
C PRO A 10 26.00 20.45 23.71
N LYS A 11 25.67 19.47 24.56
CA LYS A 11 25.19 18.17 24.10
C LYS A 11 23.85 18.36 23.40
N SER A 12 23.67 17.69 22.26
CA SER A 12 22.33 17.54 21.67
C SER A 12 21.38 16.94 22.70
N ALA A 13 20.19 17.52 22.81
CA ALA A 13 19.13 16.93 23.63
C ALA A 13 18.67 15.58 23.01
N PRO A 14 17.99 14.72 23.77
CA PRO A 14 17.28 13.60 23.17
C PRO A 14 16.21 14.11 22.20
N GLY A 15 16.07 13.48 21.03
CA GLY A 15 15.14 13.96 20.01
C GLY A 15 15.34 13.35 18.62
N TRP A 16 14.45 13.70 17.71
CA TRP A 16 14.58 13.40 16.28
C TRP A 16 15.50 14.42 15.61
N TYR A 17 16.47 13.93 14.84
CA TYR A 17 17.40 14.74 14.09
C TYR A 17 17.61 14.14 12.69
N PRO A 18 17.97 14.94 11.68
CA PRO A 18 18.55 14.42 10.44
C PRO A 18 19.78 13.58 10.81
N ASP A 19 19.86 12.32 10.35
CA ASP A 19 21.00 11.45 10.65
C ASP A 19 22.28 12.12 10.08
N PRO A 20 23.34 12.33 10.89
CA PRO A 20 24.56 13.01 10.47
C PRO A 20 25.34 12.29 9.36
N ALA A 21 24.99 11.03 9.05
CA ALA A 21 25.50 10.33 7.89
C ALA A 21 24.75 10.70 6.58
N GLY A 22 23.53 11.27 6.64
CA GLY A 22 22.92 12.00 5.52
C GLY A 22 21.91 11.25 4.63
N VAL A 23 20.93 10.53 5.21
CA VAL A 23 19.89 9.79 4.44
C VAL A 23 19.01 10.70 3.56
N GLY A 24 19.16 10.54 2.24
CA GLY A 24 18.68 11.47 1.20
C GLY A 24 17.18 11.51 0.87
N HIS A 25 16.31 10.99 1.74
CA HIS A 25 14.85 10.95 1.53
C HIS A 25 14.05 11.66 2.63
N GLY A 26 14.69 12.58 3.37
CA GLY A 26 14.03 13.24 4.49
C GLY A 26 13.71 12.27 5.62
N LEU A 27 14.64 11.38 5.97
CA LEU A 27 14.51 10.49 7.12
C LEU A 27 15.27 11.10 8.31
N GLN A 28 14.62 11.08 9.48
CA GLN A 28 15.19 11.44 10.77
C GLN A 28 15.41 10.18 11.59
N ARG A 29 16.41 10.25 12.47
CA ARG A 29 16.76 9.17 13.38
C ARG A 29 16.70 9.69 14.80
N TYR A 30 16.31 8.84 15.75
CA TYR A 30 16.24 9.25 17.14
C TYR A 30 17.62 9.20 17.81
N PHE A 31 17.96 10.26 18.55
CA PHE A 31 19.15 10.36 19.39
C PHE A 31 18.70 10.35 20.86
N ASP A 32 19.29 9.50 21.70
CA ASP A 32 18.90 9.34 23.10
C ASP A 32 19.56 10.36 24.07
N GLY A 33 20.34 11.30 23.54
CA GLY A 33 21.20 12.21 24.31
C GLY A 33 22.66 11.72 24.46
N THR A 34 22.93 10.47 24.11
CA THR A 34 24.24 9.80 24.17
C THR A 34 24.57 9.02 22.89
N ASN A 35 23.61 8.30 22.32
CA ASN A 35 23.74 7.45 21.12
C ASN A 35 22.58 7.66 20.14
N TRP A 36 22.77 7.22 18.90
CA TRP A 36 21.70 7.08 17.92
C TRP A 36 21.03 5.71 18.06
N THR A 37 19.71 5.68 18.25
CA THR A 37 18.96 4.42 18.36
C THR A 37 18.77 3.77 16.98
N THR A 38 18.03 2.67 16.92
CA THR A 38 17.60 2.03 15.66
C THR A 38 16.24 2.54 15.15
N GLU A 39 15.72 3.65 15.70
CA GLU A 39 14.40 4.19 15.37
C GLU A 39 14.48 5.28 14.30
N TRP A 40 13.55 5.22 13.33
CA TRP A 40 13.51 6.08 12.14
C TRP A 40 12.11 6.65 11.89
N ALA A 41 12.04 7.94 11.55
CA ALA A 41 10.83 8.68 11.17
C ALA A 41 11.06 9.48 9.88
N PHE A 42 10.01 9.91 9.19
CA PHE A 42 10.15 10.93 8.14
C PHE A 42 10.22 12.34 8.74
N SER A 43 10.88 13.25 8.01
CA SER A 43 11.00 14.67 8.35
C SER A 43 9.67 15.38 8.16
N THR A 44 9.11 15.89 9.25
CA THR A 44 7.92 16.75 9.23
C THR A 44 8.20 18.18 8.76
N ASP A 45 9.47 18.53 8.51
CA ASP A 45 9.86 19.79 7.88
C ASP A 45 9.30 19.87 6.45
N PRO A 46 8.48 20.89 6.10
CA PRO A 46 7.97 21.03 4.75
C PRO A 46 9.13 21.27 3.77
N PRO A 47 9.09 20.68 2.55
CA PRO A 47 10.20 20.78 1.61
C PRO A 47 10.45 22.24 1.25
N LYS A 48 11.67 22.74 1.54
CA LYS A 48 12.09 24.09 1.20
C LYS A 48 12.05 24.28 -0.32
N GLU A 49 10.97 24.89 -0.79
CA GLU A 49 10.68 25.11 -2.19
C GLU A 49 11.82 25.88 -2.87
N ARG A 50 12.61 25.17 -3.69
CA ARG A 50 13.62 25.81 -4.55
C ARG A 50 12.92 26.44 -5.76
N THR A 51 12.32 27.60 -5.53
CA THR A 51 11.55 28.41 -6.49
C THR A 51 12.38 28.89 -7.69
N SER A 52 12.67 27.99 -8.64
CA SER A 52 13.24 28.31 -9.95
C SER A 52 12.13 28.70 -10.93
N GLY A 53 11.54 29.87 -10.71
CA GLY A 53 10.33 30.41 -11.39
C GLY A 53 10.46 30.73 -12.89
N LYS A 54 10.99 29.79 -13.70
CA LYS A 54 11.09 29.88 -15.16
C LYS A 54 10.63 28.61 -15.90
N ALA A 55 10.53 27.45 -15.24
CA ALA A 55 10.07 26.22 -15.88
C ALA A 55 8.56 26.23 -16.22
N ALA A 56 7.74 26.87 -15.37
CA ALA A 56 6.28 26.82 -15.47
C ALA A 56 5.70 27.38 -16.79
N LEU A 57 6.32 28.42 -17.38
CA LEU A 57 5.84 29.00 -18.64
C LEU A 57 6.04 28.09 -19.86
N ALA A 58 7.01 27.16 -19.84
CA ALA A 58 7.32 26.32 -20.99
C ALA A 58 6.27 25.22 -21.22
N LEU A 59 5.70 24.65 -20.14
CA LEU A 59 4.73 23.57 -20.22
C LEU A 59 3.33 24.04 -20.68
N ALA A 60 2.95 25.27 -20.34
CA ALA A 60 1.64 25.82 -20.72
C ALA A 60 1.46 25.93 -22.25
N ALA A 61 2.53 26.26 -22.98
CA ALA A 61 2.47 26.43 -24.43
C ALA A 61 2.21 25.13 -25.21
N LEU A 62 2.73 23.99 -24.72
CA LEU A 62 2.58 22.69 -25.39
C LEU A 62 1.16 22.10 -25.21
N GLY A 63 0.52 22.31 -24.06
CA GLY A 63 -0.84 21.82 -23.80
C GLY A 63 -1.89 22.41 -24.74
N ALA A 64 -1.77 23.71 -25.05
CA ALA A 64 -2.71 24.40 -25.94
C ALA A 64 -2.70 23.86 -27.38
N LEU A 65 -1.52 23.45 -27.88
CA LEU A 65 -1.37 22.97 -29.26
C LEU A 65 -1.97 21.57 -29.45
N ALA A 66 -1.88 20.70 -28.44
CA ALA A 66 -2.43 19.34 -28.49
C ALA A 66 -3.97 19.32 -28.56
N LEU A 67 -4.63 20.21 -27.79
CA LEU A 67 -6.10 20.31 -27.77
C LEU A 67 -6.71 20.69 -29.12
N LEU A 68 -6.03 21.57 -29.89
CA LEU A 68 -6.49 21.98 -31.22
C LEU A 68 -6.51 20.84 -32.25
N VAL A 69 -5.67 19.82 -32.11
CA VAL A 69 -5.60 18.68 -33.04
C VAL A 69 -6.76 17.69 -32.81
N ILE A 70 -7.25 17.57 -31.57
CA ILE A 70 -8.23 16.55 -31.19
C ILE A 70 -9.66 16.94 -31.60
N LEU A 71 -10.03 18.23 -31.51
CA LEU A 71 -11.37 18.70 -31.87
C LEU A 71 -11.63 18.69 -33.40
N GLY A 72 -10.60 18.54 -34.24
CA GLY A 72 -10.73 18.55 -35.70
C GLY A 72 -11.24 17.26 -36.34
N LYS A 73 -11.50 16.18 -35.57
CA LYS A 73 -11.94 14.88 -36.10
C LYS A 73 -13.35 14.52 -35.66
N SER A 74 -14.33 14.95 -36.45
CA SER A 74 -15.73 14.58 -36.29
C SER A 74 -16.47 14.55 -37.64
N TRP A 75 -17.37 13.58 -37.80
CA TRP A 75 -18.46 13.50 -38.79
C TRP A 75 -18.15 13.20 -40.28
N VAL A 76 -18.23 11.91 -40.65
CA VAL A 76 -18.84 11.33 -41.88
C VAL A 76 -19.32 9.91 -41.45
N PHE A 77 -20.58 9.43 -41.45
CA PHE A 77 -21.78 9.51 -42.32
C PHE A 77 -21.77 8.48 -43.47
N ASP A 78 -22.69 7.51 -43.66
CA ASP A 78 -23.87 6.96 -42.92
C ASP A 78 -24.22 5.58 -43.60
N GLN A 79 -25.27 4.74 -43.42
CA GLN A 79 -26.56 4.69 -42.70
C GLN A 79 -27.13 3.22 -42.74
N ARG A 80 -28.28 2.96 -42.05
CA ARG A 80 -29.35 1.93 -42.32
C ARG A 80 -29.39 0.56 -41.60
N LYS A 81 -30.63 0.03 -41.61
CA LYS A 81 -31.15 -1.22 -41.00
C LYS A 81 -31.34 -2.30 -42.08
N ASP A 82 -31.69 -3.53 -41.69
CA ASP A 82 -33.04 -4.11 -41.95
C ASP A 82 -33.24 -5.45 -41.21
N VAL A 83 -34.45 -6.06 -41.29
CA VAL A 83 -34.92 -7.09 -40.33
C VAL A 83 -35.69 -8.24 -41.00
N SER A 84 -35.24 -9.49 -40.77
CA SER A 84 -35.97 -10.77 -40.98
C SER A 84 -36.36 -11.15 -42.45
N PRO A 85 -36.82 -12.39 -42.75
CA PRO A 85 -37.12 -13.55 -41.88
C PRO A 85 -36.38 -14.88 -42.23
N ALA A 86 -36.67 -15.95 -41.48
CA ALA A 86 -36.30 -17.35 -41.76
C ALA A 86 -37.47 -18.10 -42.48
N PRO A 87 -37.30 -19.35 -42.99
CA PRO A 87 -37.48 -20.54 -42.11
C PRO A 87 -36.79 -21.88 -42.51
N GLY A 88 -36.72 -22.84 -41.56
CA GLY A 88 -36.64 -24.30 -41.80
C GLY A 88 -35.26 -24.92 -42.10
N SER A 89 -35.01 -26.22 -41.88
CA SER A 89 -35.79 -27.24 -41.14
C SER A 89 -34.92 -28.43 -40.68
N SER A 90 -35.18 -28.88 -39.44
CA SER A 90 -35.14 -30.27 -38.91
C SER A 90 -34.06 -31.28 -39.34
N ALA A 91 -33.29 -31.75 -38.34
CA ALA A 91 -32.80 -33.14 -38.27
C ALA A 91 -32.85 -33.62 -36.80
N THR A 92 -33.48 -34.78 -36.54
CA THR A 92 -33.73 -35.30 -35.18
C THR A 92 -32.92 -36.58 -34.92
N ALA A 93 -32.18 -36.65 -33.82
CA ALA A 93 -31.55 -37.90 -33.35
C ALA A 93 -31.32 -37.95 -31.82
N ALA A 94 -32.30 -38.50 -31.10
CA ALA A 94 -32.23 -39.06 -29.73
C ALA A 94 -31.81 -38.14 -28.53
N PRO A 95 -32.34 -38.41 -27.31
CA PRO A 95 -32.01 -37.62 -26.12
C PRO A 95 -30.80 -38.18 -25.36
N ALA A 96 -29.83 -37.31 -25.06
CA ALA A 96 -28.93 -37.51 -23.92
C ALA A 96 -29.59 -36.93 -22.66
N THR A 97 -29.50 -37.65 -21.54
CA THR A 97 -29.97 -37.22 -20.22
C THR A 97 -29.43 -35.83 -19.88
N PRO A 98 -30.24 -34.90 -19.33
CA PRO A 98 -29.71 -33.70 -18.70
C PRO A 98 -28.81 -34.12 -17.53
N ALA A 99 -27.50 -34.06 -17.73
CA ALA A 99 -26.56 -34.07 -16.61
C ALA A 99 -26.84 -32.78 -15.84
N GLU A 100 -27.31 -32.92 -14.59
CA GLU A 100 -27.64 -31.78 -13.74
C GLU A 100 -26.38 -30.92 -13.59
N ALA A 101 -26.43 -29.72 -14.17
CA ALA A 101 -25.32 -28.78 -14.13
C ALA A 101 -25.21 -28.27 -12.68
N ALA A 102 -24.36 -28.95 -11.90
CA ALA A 102 -24.10 -28.60 -10.51
C ALA A 102 -23.88 -27.08 -10.40
N PRO A 103 -24.56 -26.40 -9.46
CA PRO A 103 -24.50 -24.94 -9.37
C PRO A 103 -23.04 -24.52 -9.24
N ALA A 104 -22.58 -23.68 -10.16
CA ALA A 104 -21.19 -23.26 -10.21
C ALA A 104 -20.81 -22.63 -8.86
N THR A 105 -19.94 -23.30 -8.11
CA THR A 105 -19.40 -22.79 -6.85
C THR A 105 -18.92 -21.35 -7.09
N PRO A 106 -19.37 -20.37 -6.29
CA PRO A 106 -18.97 -18.98 -6.48
C PRO A 106 -17.46 -18.89 -6.60
N ALA A 107 -16.97 -18.17 -7.61
CA ALA A 107 -15.55 -17.94 -7.78
C ALA A 107 -14.98 -17.36 -6.47
N GLY A 108 -14.00 -18.05 -5.88
CA GLY A 108 -13.43 -17.67 -4.60
C GLY A 108 -12.92 -16.23 -4.58
N PRO A 109 -12.80 -15.60 -3.40
CA PRO A 109 -12.38 -14.21 -3.28
C PRO A 109 -11.06 -14.00 -4.04
N LYS A 110 -10.96 -12.94 -4.87
CA LYS A 110 -9.72 -12.69 -5.62
C LYS A 110 -8.59 -12.48 -4.62
N LYS A 111 -7.55 -13.30 -4.70
CA LYS A 111 -6.31 -13.11 -3.96
C LYS A 111 -5.68 -11.74 -4.30
N PRO A 112 -5.29 -10.92 -3.30
CA PRO A 112 -4.54 -9.70 -3.53
C PRO A 112 -3.21 -9.94 -4.27
N ASP A 113 -2.92 -9.10 -5.26
CA ASP A 113 -1.73 -9.24 -6.11
C ASP A 113 -0.45 -8.90 -5.30
N GLY A 114 0.63 -9.64 -5.53
CA GLY A 114 1.92 -9.44 -4.84
C GLY A 114 2.01 -9.97 -3.41
N VAL A 115 0.93 -10.53 -2.84
CA VAL A 115 0.91 -11.04 -1.46
C VAL A 115 1.21 -12.54 -1.40
N THR A 116 2.05 -12.95 -0.46
CA THR A 116 2.26 -14.36 -0.07
C THR A 116 1.46 -14.66 1.19
N PHE A 117 0.70 -15.75 1.22
CA PHE A 117 0.02 -16.24 2.42
C PHE A 117 0.61 -17.59 2.80
N THR A 118 0.90 -17.80 4.08
CA THR A 118 1.38 -19.07 4.64
C THR A 118 0.68 -19.36 5.95
N THR A 119 0.28 -20.62 6.14
CA THR A 119 -0.29 -21.14 7.39
C THR A 119 0.82 -21.50 8.38
N SER A 120 0.69 -21.11 9.64
CA SER A 120 1.55 -21.53 10.76
C SER A 120 0.71 -22.00 11.98
N PRO A 121 1.13 -23.04 12.73
CA PRO A 121 0.43 -23.44 13.95
C PRO A 121 0.69 -22.44 15.09
N GLY A 122 -0.36 -21.80 15.59
CA GLY A 122 -0.31 -20.90 16.75
C GLY A 122 -0.86 -21.53 18.04
N PRO A 123 -0.67 -20.88 19.21
CA PRO A 123 -1.09 -21.41 20.51
C PRO A 123 -2.62 -21.51 20.67
N ASN A 124 -3.38 -20.73 19.88
CA ASN A 124 -4.84 -20.67 19.92
C ASN A 124 -5.50 -21.29 18.67
N GLY A 125 -4.74 -22.04 17.86
CA GLY A 125 -5.17 -22.54 16.55
C GLY A 125 -4.32 -21.97 15.40
N GLU A 126 -4.79 -22.16 14.17
CA GLU A 126 -4.06 -21.76 12.95
C GLU A 126 -3.83 -20.24 12.85
N VAL A 127 -2.64 -19.81 12.44
CA VAL A 127 -2.33 -18.42 12.14
C VAL A 127 -1.99 -18.29 10.65
N VAL A 128 -2.52 -17.24 10.02
CA VAL A 128 -2.26 -16.94 8.60
C VAL A 128 -1.28 -15.78 8.52
N ASP A 129 -0.04 -16.07 8.17
CA ASP A 129 1.01 -15.10 7.89
C ASP A 129 0.87 -14.57 6.45
N ALA A 130 0.48 -13.31 6.30
CA ALA A 130 0.37 -12.60 5.04
C ALA A 130 1.54 -11.62 4.87
N ARG A 131 2.34 -11.80 3.82
CA ARG A 131 3.54 -10.98 3.52
C ARG A 131 3.41 -10.26 2.18
N PHE A 132 3.68 -8.95 2.18
CA PHE A 132 3.68 -8.13 0.97
C PHE A 132 4.81 -7.10 0.96
N ALA A 133 5.21 -6.67 -0.24
CA ALA A 133 6.08 -5.52 -0.39
C ALA A 133 5.22 -4.25 -0.46
N ILE A 134 5.47 -3.31 0.45
CA ILE A 134 4.90 -1.96 0.38
C ILE A 134 5.49 -1.27 -0.84
N ARG A 135 4.61 -0.72 -1.68
CA ARG A 135 4.98 -0.03 -2.91
C ARG A 135 5.55 1.35 -2.61
N ASP A 136 6.76 1.60 -3.10
CA ASP A 136 7.32 2.94 -3.16
C ASP A 136 6.52 3.76 -4.19
N ASN A 137 5.89 4.83 -3.71
CA ASN A 137 4.93 5.66 -4.42
C ASN A 137 5.37 7.12 -4.29
N TYR A 138 5.05 7.96 -5.27
CA TYR A 138 5.56 9.33 -5.43
C TYR A 138 5.48 10.29 -4.22
N THR A 139 4.71 9.98 -3.17
CA THR A 139 4.70 10.71 -1.89
C THR A 139 4.49 9.77 -0.71
N GLU A 140 5.01 10.13 0.47
CA GLU A 140 4.83 9.38 1.73
C GLU A 140 3.38 9.03 2.02
N GLN A 141 2.44 9.96 1.80
CA GLN A 141 1.02 9.71 2.02
C GLN A 141 0.47 8.61 1.10
N LEU A 142 0.92 8.55 -0.16
CA LEU A 142 0.54 7.49 -1.10
C LEU A 142 1.21 6.14 -0.76
N ILE A 143 2.39 6.15 -0.12
CA ILE A 143 3.02 4.94 0.43
C ILE A 143 2.18 4.42 1.61
N LYS A 144 1.90 5.27 2.61
CA LYS A 144 1.09 4.94 3.80
C LYS A 144 -0.31 4.45 3.42
N ASP A 145 -1.04 5.22 2.61
CA ASP A 145 -2.41 4.88 2.23
C ASP A 145 -2.48 3.73 1.21
N GLY A 146 -1.41 3.48 0.45
CA GLY A 146 -1.23 2.25 -0.31
C GLY A 146 -1.17 1.04 0.62
N ALA A 147 -0.21 1.02 1.55
CA ALA A 147 -0.03 -0.06 2.52
C ALA A 147 -1.28 -0.33 3.39
N ARG A 148 -2.02 0.71 3.77
CA ARG A 148 -3.31 0.61 4.48
C ARG A 148 -4.40 -0.03 3.61
N THR A 149 -4.45 0.29 2.32
CA THR A 149 -5.40 -0.33 1.37
C THR A 149 -5.07 -1.81 1.19
N ASP A 150 -3.79 -2.12 0.96
CA ASP A 150 -3.31 -3.49 0.82
C ASP A 150 -3.59 -4.30 2.09
N THR A 151 -3.45 -3.70 3.29
CA THR A 151 -3.85 -4.33 4.57
C THR A 151 -5.34 -4.68 4.59
N ILE A 152 -6.23 -3.76 4.17
CA ILE A 152 -7.69 -4.01 4.15
C ILE A 152 -8.03 -5.18 3.22
N ASP A 153 -7.47 -5.21 2.01
CA ASP A 153 -7.75 -6.28 1.04
C ASP A 153 -7.11 -7.62 1.44
N ILE A 154 -5.94 -7.61 2.08
CA ILE A 154 -5.31 -8.80 2.69
C ILE A 154 -6.22 -9.41 3.76
N LEU A 155 -6.73 -8.60 4.69
CA LEU A 155 -7.57 -9.08 5.79
C LEU A 155 -8.96 -9.52 5.30
N ARG A 156 -9.53 -8.81 4.32
CA ARG A 156 -10.79 -9.19 3.64
C ARG A 156 -10.65 -10.55 2.96
N TYR A 157 -9.58 -10.77 2.20
CA TYR A 157 -9.29 -12.05 1.57
C TYR A 157 -9.03 -13.17 2.59
N ALA A 158 -8.23 -12.88 3.63
CA ALA A 158 -7.88 -13.86 4.65
C ALA A 158 -9.10 -14.35 5.43
N ARG A 159 -10.00 -13.44 5.86
CA ARG A 159 -11.27 -13.81 6.52
C ARG A 159 -12.17 -14.69 5.66
N ALA A 160 -12.16 -14.48 4.33
CA ALA A 160 -13.00 -15.23 3.39
C ALA A 160 -12.39 -16.57 2.93
N THR A 161 -11.07 -16.72 2.99
CA THR A 161 -10.34 -17.93 2.57
C THR A 161 -9.97 -18.85 3.75
N TYR A 162 -9.73 -18.27 4.93
CA TYR A 162 -9.31 -18.96 6.15
C TYR A 162 -10.24 -18.60 7.32
N PRO A 163 -11.55 -18.92 7.25
CA PRO A 163 -12.50 -18.59 8.32
C PRO A 163 -12.15 -19.25 9.67
N ASP A 164 -11.37 -20.33 9.63
CA ASP A 164 -10.89 -21.06 10.79
C ASP A 164 -9.49 -20.68 11.29
N ALA A 165 -8.89 -19.62 10.75
CA ALA A 165 -7.72 -18.99 11.36
C ALA A 165 -8.08 -18.40 12.74
N ALA A 166 -7.24 -18.63 13.75
CA ALA A 166 -7.32 -17.96 15.05
C ALA A 166 -6.87 -16.49 14.96
N ALA A 167 -5.89 -16.19 14.09
CA ALA A 167 -5.44 -14.84 13.77
C ALA A 167 -4.85 -14.76 12.36
N VAL A 168 -4.81 -13.54 11.82
CA VAL A 168 -4.05 -13.18 10.61
C VAL A 168 -2.95 -12.20 11.03
N ASN A 169 -1.72 -12.46 10.62
CA ASN A 169 -0.59 -11.56 10.83
C ASN A 169 -0.15 -10.95 9.50
N VAL A 170 -0.07 -9.62 9.40
CA VAL A 170 0.20 -8.89 8.16
C VAL A 170 1.54 -8.17 8.24
N GLN A 171 2.49 -8.62 7.44
CA GLN A 171 3.85 -8.06 7.34
C GLN A 171 4.04 -7.33 6.01
N GLY A 172 4.25 -6.02 6.09
CA GLY A 172 4.60 -5.17 4.95
C GLY A 172 6.07 -4.78 5.01
N THR A 173 6.84 -5.10 3.97
CA THR A 173 8.26 -4.75 3.87
C THR A 173 8.49 -3.53 2.98
N PHE A 174 9.50 -2.72 3.29
CA PHE A 174 9.84 -1.52 2.52
C PHE A 174 11.36 -1.45 2.29
N PRO A 175 11.84 -1.07 1.09
CA PRO A 175 13.26 -0.80 0.86
C PRO A 175 13.68 0.49 1.58
N MET A 176 14.81 0.44 2.28
CA MET A 176 15.42 1.61 2.92
C MET A 176 16.86 1.73 2.44
N THR A 177 17.21 2.92 1.97
CA THR A 177 18.57 3.24 1.51
C THR A 177 19.34 3.90 2.64
N ASP A 178 20.45 3.27 3.03
CA ASP A 178 21.36 3.80 4.04
C ASP A 178 22.11 5.06 3.52
N PRO A 179 22.77 5.83 4.39
CA PRO A 179 23.45 7.05 3.97
C PRO A 179 24.67 6.84 3.06
N TYR A 180 25.16 5.60 2.92
CA TYR A 180 26.22 5.23 1.98
C TYR A 180 25.67 4.78 0.60
N GLY A 181 24.34 4.73 0.45
CA GLY A 181 23.65 4.32 -0.77
C GLY A 181 23.29 2.83 -0.84
N ASN A 182 23.47 2.05 0.23
CA ASN A 182 23.09 0.64 0.25
C ASN A 182 21.59 0.50 0.55
N THR A 183 20.82 -0.06 -0.38
CA THR A 183 19.39 -0.35 -0.15
C THR A 183 19.21 -1.75 0.45
N ALA A 184 18.50 -1.83 1.58
CA ALA A 184 18.10 -3.08 2.23
C ALA A 184 16.59 -3.10 2.49
N THR A 185 15.97 -4.28 2.43
CA THR A 185 14.51 -4.43 2.64
C THR A 185 14.22 -4.76 4.10
N HIS A 186 13.47 -3.89 4.78
CA HIS A 186 13.11 -4.05 6.20
C HIS A 186 11.61 -4.28 6.37
N VAL A 187 11.22 -4.91 7.49
CA VAL A 187 9.80 -4.96 7.90
C VAL A 187 9.40 -3.59 8.42
N ALA A 188 8.42 -2.96 7.76
CA ALA A 188 7.94 -1.62 8.10
C ALA A 188 6.65 -1.63 8.93
N ILE A 189 5.82 -2.66 8.72
CA ILE A 189 4.65 -2.99 9.54
C ILE A 189 4.62 -4.51 9.79
N ASP A 190 4.20 -4.91 10.99
CA ASP A 190 3.96 -6.29 11.41
C ASP A 190 2.71 -6.26 12.31
N LEU A 191 1.56 -6.73 11.83
CA LEU A 191 0.25 -6.38 12.38
C LEU A 191 -0.62 -7.62 12.62
N THR A 192 -0.95 -7.92 13.87
CA THR A 192 -1.77 -9.09 14.21
C THR A 192 -3.24 -8.71 14.43
N TYR A 193 -4.15 -9.48 13.82
CA TYR A 193 -5.60 -9.36 13.98
C TYR A 193 -6.19 -10.76 14.28
N SER A 194 -6.74 -10.93 15.48
CA SER A 194 -7.47 -12.13 15.89
C SER A 194 -8.79 -12.29 15.12
N ARG A 195 -9.31 -13.52 15.02
CA ARG A 195 -10.64 -13.79 14.44
C ARG A 195 -11.73 -12.90 15.06
N ALA A 196 -11.71 -12.79 16.39
CA ALA A 196 -12.66 -11.98 17.15
C ALA A 196 -12.57 -10.46 16.87
N THR A 197 -11.47 -9.97 16.30
CA THR A 197 -11.33 -8.59 15.81
C THR A 197 -11.71 -8.49 14.33
N LEU A 198 -11.24 -9.42 13.48
CA LEU A 198 -11.64 -9.53 12.07
C LEU A 198 -13.16 -9.65 11.88
N ASP A 199 -13.85 -10.32 12.80
CA ASP A 199 -15.30 -10.46 12.75
C ASP A 199 -16.08 -9.17 12.99
N LYS A 200 -15.48 -8.21 13.71
CA LYS A 200 -16.05 -6.88 13.97
C LYS A 200 -15.80 -5.90 12.82
N ILE A 201 -14.88 -6.18 11.91
CA ILE A 201 -14.52 -5.27 10.81
C ILE A 201 -15.64 -5.28 9.76
N ASN A 202 -16.32 -4.13 9.62
CA ASN A 202 -17.08 -3.82 8.41
C ASN A 202 -16.09 -3.42 7.30
N PHE A 203 -15.71 -4.39 6.47
CA PHE A 203 -14.72 -4.19 5.40
C PHE A 203 -15.14 -3.19 4.31
N ASP A 204 -16.43 -2.82 4.24
CA ASP A 204 -16.94 -1.87 3.25
C ASP A 204 -17.11 -0.45 3.83
N GLY A 205 -16.94 -0.28 5.15
CA GLY A 205 -17.02 1.00 5.85
C GLY A 205 -15.77 1.39 6.67
N ILE A 206 -14.78 0.50 6.80
CA ILE A 206 -13.56 0.78 7.58
C ILE A 206 -12.66 1.81 6.87
N THR A 207 -12.15 2.79 7.62
CA THR A 207 -11.25 3.82 7.05
C THR A 207 -9.80 3.32 6.97
N LYS A 208 -9.03 3.85 6.02
CA LYS A 208 -7.59 3.54 5.87
C LYS A 208 -6.77 3.90 7.10
N ALA A 209 -7.13 4.97 7.82
CA ALA A 209 -6.44 5.33 9.06
C ALA A 209 -6.80 4.35 10.19
N SER A 210 -8.09 4.00 10.31
CA SER A 210 -8.59 3.15 11.39
C SER A 210 -8.08 1.71 11.35
N ILE A 211 -7.76 1.15 10.17
CA ILE A 211 -7.44 -0.29 10.05
C ILE A 211 -6.22 -0.68 10.91
N TRP A 212 -5.18 0.15 10.97
CA TRP A 212 -3.99 -0.15 11.79
C TRP A 212 -4.21 0.14 13.28
N GLU A 213 -5.09 1.07 13.64
CA GLU A 213 -5.41 1.38 15.04
C GLU A 213 -6.28 0.31 15.72
N ILE A 214 -6.98 -0.53 14.95
CA ILE A 214 -7.75 -1.68 15.46
C ILE A 214 -6.98 -3.01 15.43
N ARG A 215 -5.65 -2.98 15.25
CA ARG A 215 -4.79 -4.17 15.41
C ARG A 215 -4.81 -4.64 16.87
N ASP A 216 -4.80 -5.95 17.10
CA ASP A 216 -4.75 -6.48 18.47
C ASP A 216 -3.30 -6.41 19.04
N SER A 217 -2.30 -6.50 18.17
CA SER A 217 -0.89 -6.28 18.51
C SER A 217 -0.04 -5.98 17.27
N GLY A 218 1.26 -5.77 17.47
CA GLY A 218 2.24 -5.59 16.40
C GLY A 218 2.81 -4.17 16.28
N THR A 219 3.75 -4.00 15.36
CA THR A 219 4.57 -2.79 15.19
C THR A 219 4.28 -2.05 13.88
N VAL A 220 4.42 -0.73 13.94
CA VAL A 220 4.44 0.18 12.79
C VAL A 220 5.62 1.11 13.02
N LEU A 221 6.61 1.10 12.11
CA LEU A 221 7.75 2.02 12.22
C LEU A 221 7.26 3.48 12.25
N PRO A 222 7.91 4.40 13.00
CA PRO A 222 7.44 5.79 13.12
C PRO A 222 7.22 6.49 11.78
N ALA A 223 8.08 6.21 10.79
CA ALA A 223 7.89 6.64 9.39
C ALA A 223 6.51 6.30 8.79
N PHE A 224 5.86 5.21 9.21
CA PHE A 224 4.56 4.75 8.72
C PHE A 224 3.36 5.14 9.59
N GLN A 225 3.57 5.71 10.78
CA GLN A 225 2.50 6.10 11.71
C GLN A 225 1.57 7.18 11.11
N PRO A 226 0.30 7.25 11.55
CA PRO A 226 -0.70 8.21 11.02
C PRO A 226 -0.30 9.68 11.21
#